data_AF-A0A7Y7RYG3-F1
#
_entry.id   AF-A0A7Y7RYG3-F1
#
_cell.length_a   1.000
_cell.length_b   1.000
_cell.length_c   1.000
_cell.angle_alpha   90.00
_cell.angle_beta   90.00
_cell.angle_gamma   90.00
#
_symmetry.space_group_name_H-M   'P 1'
#
loop_
_entity.id
_entity.type
_entity.pdbx_description
1 polymer ?
#
loop_
_entity_poly.entity_id
_entity_poly.type
_entity_poly.pdbx_seq_one_letter_code
_entity_poly.pdbx_strand_id
1 'polypeptide(L)' 'MTWPREYARKIVAMGTREERNAALLEVPEHLRELTKRHCLNAWNYPSRFKRKEAAAHEQRHSDTATTATRAG' A
#
# COMPACT_ATOMS: atom_id res chain seq x y z
N MET A 1 5.81 -5.79 -22.32
CA MET A 1 4.37 -5.95 -22.06
C MET A 1 4.00 -4.90 -21.03
N THR A 2 3.13 -3.95 -21.34
CA THR A 2 2.72 -2.88 -20.40
C THR A 2 1.76 -3.46 -19.38
N TRP A 3 2.15 -3.45 -18.10
CA TRP A 3 1.36 -4.07 -17.06
C TRP A 3 0.36 -3.05 -16.49
N PRO A 4 -0.91 -3.42 -16.23
CA PRO A 4 -1.91 -2.55 -15.57
C PRO A 4 -1.42 -1.86 -14.29
N ARG A 5 -0.48 -2.52 -13.60
CA ARG A 5 0.20 -1.99 -12.41
C ARG A 5 1.08 -0.76 -12.69
N GLU A 6 1.72 -0.68 -13.85
CA GLU A 6 2.56 0.47 -14.22
C GLU A 6 1.71 1.69 -14.51
N TYR A 7 0.62 1.52 -15.27
CA TYR A 7 -0.37 2.59 -15.47
C TYR A 7 -0.93 3.07 -14.15
N ALA A 8 -1.32 2.16 -13.26
CA ALA A 8 -1.82 2.53 -11.94
C ALA A 8 -0.79 3.31 -11.12
N ARG A 9 0.50 2.93 -11.14
CA ARG A 9 1.56 3.70 -10.47
C ARG A 9 1.72 5.11 -11.03
N LYS A 10 1.70 5.26 -12.35
CA LYS A 10 1.79 6.56 -13.03
C LYS A 10 0.59 7.45 -12.65
N ILE A 11 -0.62 6.91 -12.68
CA ILE A 11 -1.86 7.62 -12.33
C ILE A 11 -1.87 8.00 -10.85
N VAL A 12 -1.48 7.11 -9.95
CA VAL A 12 -1.47 7.38 -8.50
C VAL A 12 -0.41 8.43 -8.12
N ALA A 13 0.67 8.55 -8.91
CA ALA A 13 1.70 9.57 -8.71
C ALA A 13 1.29 10.98 -9.17
N MET A 14 0.25 11.11 -10.00
CA MET A 14 -0.26 12.41 -10.45
C MET A 14 -1.02 13.12 -9.34
N GLY A 15 -0.76 14.42 -9.18
CA GLY A 15 -1.31 15.22 -8.08
C GLY A 15 -2.75 15.68 -8.34
N THR A 16 -3.08 16.02 -9.58
CA THR A 16 -4.38 16.60 -9.94
C THR A 16 -5.38 15.54 -10.40
N ARG A 17 -6.68 15.85 -10.31
CA ARG A 17 -7.73 14.92 -10.75
C ARG A 17 -7.81 14.86 -12.28
N GLU A 18 -7.52 15.97 -12.92
CA GLU A 18 -7.57 16.20 -14.36
C GLU A 18 -6.49 15.37 -15.07
N GLU A 19 -5.25 15.40 -14.57
CA GLU A 19 -4.16 14.56 -15.07
C GLU A 19 -4.47 13.07 -14.94
N ARG A 20 -5.06 12.67 -13.80
CA ARG A 20 -5.46 11.28 -13.55
C ARG A 20 -6.53 10.80 -14.54
N ASN A 21 -7.50 11.65 -14.88
CA ASN A 21 -8.55 11.34 -15.85
C ASN A 21 -7.99 11.23 -17.28
N ALA A 22 -7.07 12.12 -17.66
CA ALA A 22 -6.37 12.04 -18.93
C ALA A 22 -5.55 10.75 -19.05
N ALA A 23 -4.79 10.39 -18.00
CA ALA A 23 -4.03 9.16 -17.97
C ALA A 23 -4.92 7.90 -18.03
N LEU A 24 -6.14 7.95 -17.46
CA LEU A 24 -7.13 6.88 -17.60
C LEU A 24 -7.71 6.76 -19.01
N LEU A 25 -7.66 7.81 -19.84
CA LEU A 25 -8.05 7.79 -21.26
C LEU A 25 -6.97 7.17 -22.14
N GLU A 26 -5.69 7.27 -21.75
CA GLU A 26 -4.57 6.61 -22.44
C GLU A 26 -4.52 5.10 -22.19
N VAL A 27 -5.20 4.59 -21.15
CA VAL A 27 -5.21 3.16 -20.82
C VAL A 27 -6.13 2.41 -21.79
N PRO A 28 -5.63 1.33 -22.45
CA PRO A 28 -6.46 0.47 -23.28
C PRO A 28 -7.68 -0.06 -22.54
N GLU A 29 -8.84 -0.13 -23.21
CA GLU A 29 -10.12 -0.44 -22.57
C GLU A 29 -10.11 -1.76 -21.78
N HIS A 30 -9.51 -2.81 -22.34
CA HIS A 30 -9.36 -4.12 -21.70
C HIS A 30 -8.51 -4.12 -20.42
N LEU A 31 -7.69 -3.09 -20.18
CA LEU A 31 -6.88 -2.93 -18.96
C LEU A 31 -7.43 -1.85 -18.02
N ARG A 32 -8.41 -1.08 -18.48
CA ARG A 32 -8.91 0.12 -17.79
C ARG A 32 -9.57 -0.22 -16.48
N GLU A 33 -10.40 -1.26 -16.47
CA GLU A 33 -11.09 -1.72 -15.27
C GLU A 33 -10.10 -2.20 -14.20
N LEU A 34 -9.12 -3.01 -14.59
CA LEU A 34 -8.08 -3.51 -13.70
C LEU A 34 -7.19 -2.38 -13.16
N THR A 35 -6.86 -1.40 -14.01
CA THR A 35 -6.09 -0.21 -13.63
C THR A 35 -6.85 0.65 -12.62
N LYS A 36 -8.17 0.88 -12.82
CA LYS A 36 -9.03 1.58 -11.85
C LYS A 36 -9.04 0.87 -10.51
N ARG A 37 -9.17 -0.46 -10.49
CA ARG A 37 -9.12 -1.26 -9.26
C ARG A 37 -7.78 -1.10 -8.52
N HIS A 38 -6.67 -1.06 -9.26
CA HIS A 38 -5.35 -0.82 -8.67
C HIS A 38 -5.19 0.59 -8.09
N CYS A 39 -5.69 1.63 -8.76
CA CYS A 39 -5.69 2.99 -8.22
C CYS A 39 -6.51 3.08 -6.92
N LEU A 40 -7.71 2.51 -6.91
CA LEU A 40 -8.57 2.45 -5.71
C LEU A 40 -7.88 1.72 -4.57
N ASN A 41 -7.27 0.56 -4.82
CA ASN A 41 -6.54 -0.18 -3.81
C ASN A 41 -5.36 0.64 -3.26
N ALA A 42 -4.63 1.39 -4.09
CA ALA A 42 -3.50 2.21 -3.67
C ALA A 42 -3.90 3.45 -2.85
N TRP A 43 -5.08 4.03 -3.12
CA TRP A 43 -5.64 5.12 -2.31
C TRP A 43 -6.26 4.61 -1.00
N ASN A 44 -6.93 3.47 -1.03
CA ASN A 44 -7.56 2.85 0.14
C ASN A 44 -6.60 2.03 1.01
N TYR A 45 -5.32 1.90 0.64
CA TYR A 45 -4.39 1.05 1.39
C TYR A 45 -4.10 1.63 2.79
N PRO A 46 -4.42 0.90 3.88
CA PRO A 46 -4.37 1.41 5.25
C PRO A 46 -2.96 1.58 5.82
N SER A 47 -1.88 1.27 5.06
CA SER A 47 -0.50 1.39 5.58
C SER A 47 -0.07 2.82 5.91
N ARG A 48 -0.79 3.83 5.40
CA ARG A 48 -0.57 5.24 5.76
C ARG A 48 -1.03 5.53 7.20
N PHE A 49 -1.98 4.74 7.73
CA PHE A 49 -2.53 4.88 9.08
C PHE A 49 -1.95 3.86 10.06
N LYS A 50 -1.59 2.64 9.61
CA LYS A 50 -1.12 1.56 10.48
C LYS A 50 0.34 1.63 10.93
N ARG A 51 1.17 2.54 10.39
CA ARG A 51 2.54 2.73 10.93
C ARG A 51 2.56 3.23 12.38
N LYS A 52 1.49 3.87 12.85
CA LYS A 52 1.36 4.22 14.27
C LYS A 52 0.94 3.03 15.15
N GLU A 53 0.25 2.03 14.60
CA GLU A 53 -0.23 0.88 15.38
C GLU A 53 0.71 -0.33 15.33
N ALA A 54 1.41 -0.57 14.22
CA ALA A 54 2.36 -1.68 14.10
C ALA A 54 3.64 -1.50 14.93
N ALA A 55 4.05 -0.26 15.22
CA ALA A 55 5.15 0.02 16.13
C ALA A 55 4.83 -0.34 17.60
N ALA A 56 3.55 -0.45 17.97
CA ALA A 56 3.14 -0.78 19.34
C ALA A 56 3.07 -2.29 19.63
N HIS A 57 3.01 -3.14 18.60
CA HIS A 57 2.85 -4.59 18.77
C HIS A 57 4.20 -5.34 18.82
N GLU A 58 5.25 -4.84 18.18
CA GLU A 58 6.54 -5.55 18.11
C GLU A 58 7.39 -5.41 19.39
N GLN A 59 7.10 -4.43 20.26
CA GLN A 59 7.81 -4.26 21.54
C GLN A 59 7.30 -5.19 22.67
N ARG A 60 6.14 -5.84 22.54
CA ARG A 60 5.58 -6.66 23.63
C ARG A 60 6.03 -8.13 23.66
N HIS A 61 6.74 -8.60 22.64
CA HIS A 61 7.17 -10.02 22.57
C HIS A 61 8.59 -10.28 23.08
N SER A 62 9.37 -9.25 23.41
CA SER A 62 10.77 -9.42 23.82
C SER A 62 11.00 -9.51 25.34
N ASP A 63 10.02 -9.13 26.17
CA ASP A 63 10.24 -8.99 27.63
C ASP A 63 9.85 -10.20 28.50
N THR A 64 9.49 -11.35 27.91
CA THR A 64 9.07 -12.53 28.70
C THR A 64 10.01 -13.74 28.63
N ALA A 65 11.16 -13.63 27.96
CA ALA A 65 12.11 -14.75 27.79
C ALA A 65 13.43 -14.62 28.56
N THR A 66 13.48 -13.86 29.67
CA THR A 66 14.70 -13.78 30.52
C THR A 66 14.35 -13.73 32.00
N THR A 67 13.66 -14.74 32.51
CA THR A 67 13.64 -15.09 33.94
C THR A 67 13.62 -16.60 34.12
N ALA A 68 14.63 -17.28 33.58
CA ALA A 68 15.00 -18.61 34.04
C ALA A 68 16.53 -18.70 34.09
N THR A 69 17.05 -19.21 35.20
CA THR A 69 18.47 -19.41 35.55
C THR A 69 19.08 -18.34 36.48
N ARG A 70 18.73 -18.38 37.77
CA ARG A 70 19.72 -18.42 38.88
C ARG A 70 19.04 -18.71 40.24
N ALA A 71 19.71 -19.56 41.03
CA ALA A 71 19.47 -19.94 42.43
C ALA A 71 18.42 -21.05 42.64
N GLY A 72 18.74 -22.19 43.26
CA GLY A 72 19.96 -22.66 43.91
C GLY A 72 19.79 -24.13 44.30
#